data_AF-A0A1H5YL03-F1
#
_entry.id   AF-A0A1H5YL03-F1
#
_cell.length_a   1.000
_cell.length_b   1.000
_cell.length_c   1.000
_cell.angle_alpha   90.00
_cell.angle_beta   90.00
_cell.angle_gamma   90.00
#
_symmetry.space_group_name_H-M   'P 1'
#
loop_
_entity.id
_entity.type
_entity.pdbx_description
1 polymer ?
#
loop_
_entity_poly.entity_id
_entity_poly.type
_entity_poly.pdbx_seq_one_letter_code
_entity_poly.pdbx_strand_id
1 'polypeptide(L)'
;MKNSQLFMCFGVGLVLVVSFAGCSNTQVPAEKSVGMANPAAVYCEQHGSYELDTGQCNLKLGGSVDAWEFYRLHHEEMPNEAARYCESTNGVYKNDSDECELPDGKVMDASEYFNAHKMSGG
;
A
#
# COMPACT_ATOMS: atom_id res chain seq x y z
N MET A 1 -75.62 1.15 20.82
CA MET A 1 -76.54 0.01 20.99
C MET A 1 -75.87 -1.24 20.43
N LYS A 2 -75.77 -2.31 21.25
CA LYS A 2 -75.23 -3.67 20.95
C LYS A 2 -73.73 -3.78 20.63
N ASN A 3 -72.97 -4.78 21.06
CA ASN A 3 -73.21 -5.86 22.01
C ASN A 3 -71.85 -6.53 22.32
N SER A 4 -71.70 -6.88 23.58
CA SER A 4 -70.75 -7.75 24.27
C SER A 4 -70.24 -9.00 23.51
N GLN A 5 -68.94 -9.25 23.70
CA GLN A 5 -68.28 -10.52 24.07
C GLN A 5 -68.88 -11.85 23.58
N LEU A 6 -68.10 -12.66 22.86
CA LEU A 6 -68.32 -14.11 22.79
C LEU A 6 -67.01 -14.91 22.55
N PHE A 7 -66.61 -15.64 23.59
CA PHE A 7 -66.04 -17.00 23.63
C PHE A 7 -65.33 -17.55 22.39
N MET A 8 -64.02 -17.83 22.45
CA MET A 8 -63.42 -19.09 22.96
C MET A 8 -63.23 -20.15 21.85
N CYS A 9 -62.01 -20.70 21.81
CA CYS A 9 -61.65 -22.06 21.41
C CYS A 9 -61.21 -22.39 19.96
N PHE A 10 -60.09 -23.12 19.94
CA PHE A 10 -59.54 -24.01 18.92
C PHE A 10 -58.97 -23.41 17.63
N GLY A 11 -57.64 -23.39 17.59
CA GLY A 11 -56.89 -23.34 16.34
C GLY A 11 -55.41 -23.36 16.65
N VAL A 12 -54.89 -24.56 16.93
CA VAL A 12 -53.46 -24.85 17.00
C VAL A 12 -52.83 -24.46 15.66
N GLY A 13 -52.47 -23.19 15.53
CA GLY A 13 -51.69 -22.66 14.43
C GLY A 13 -50.23 -22.72 14.86
N LEU A 14 -49.55 -23.79 14.46
CA LEU A 14 -48.10 -23.97 14.58
C LEU A 14 -47.40 -22.86 13.76
N VAL A 15 -47.30 -21.66 14.33
CA VAL A 15 -46.46 -20.59 13.77
C VAL A 15 -45.03 -20.91 14.17
N LEU A 16 -44.31 -21.52 13.24
CA LEU A 16 -42.87 -21.71 13.28
C LEU A 16 -42.19 -20.35 13.48
N VAL A 17 -41.78 -20.07 14.72
CA VAL A 17 -40.86 -18.98 15.04
C VAL A 17 -39.51 -19.39 14.46
N VAL A 18 -39.20 -18.90 13.26
CA VAL A 18 -37.85 -18.98 12.68
C VAL A 18 -36.98 -18.02 13.47
N SER A 19 -36.37 -18.52 14.55
CA SER A 19 -35.30 -17.82 15.26
C SER A 19 -34.10 -17.72 14.32
N PHE A 20 -33.89 -16.55 13.74
CA PHE A 20 -32.60 -16.20 13.16
C PHE A 20 -31.57 -16.17 14.29
N ALA A 21 -30.82 -17.26 14.44
CA ALA A 21 -29.56 -17.24 15.18
C ALA A 21 -28.60 -16.32 14.42
N GLY A 22 -28.61 -15.03 14.77
CA GLY A 22 -27.60 -14.09 14.29
C GLY A 22 -26.25 -14.48 14.88
N CYS A 23 -25.34 -15.00 14.04
CA CYS A 23 -23.94 -15.10 14.40
C CYS A 23 -23.42 -13.69 14.65
N SER A 24 -23.06 -13.37 15.90
CA SER A 24 -22.22 -12.22 16.19
C SER A 24 -20.93 -12.37 15.39
N ASN A 25 -20.80 -11.58 14.34
CA ASN A 25 -19.57 -11.44 13.59
C ASN A 25 -18.59 -10.70 14.53
N THR A 26 -17.82 -11.48 15.29
CA THR A 26 -16.62 -10.99 15.98
C THR A 26 -15.69 -10.52 14.88
N GLN A 27 -15.82 -9.24 14.55
CA GLN A 27 -14.87 -8.47 13.78
C GLN A 27 -13.55 -8.47 14.55
N VAL A 28 -12.71 -9.46 14.25
CA VAL A 28 -11.28 -9.40 14.54
C VAL A 28 -10.79 -8.10 13.92
N PRO A 29 -10.16 -7.19 14.68
CA PRO A 29 -9.61 -5.97 14.11
C PRO A 29 -8.71 -6.36 12.95
N ALA A 30 -9.04 -5.89 11.76
CA ALA A 30 -8.19 -6.08 10.60
C ALA A 30 -6.79 -5.57 10.97
N GLU A 31 -5.81 -6.46 10.91
CA GLU A 31 -4.41 -6.09 11.09
C GLU A 31 -4.11 -4.97 10.08
N LYS A 32 -3.76 -3.78 10.58
CA LYS A 32 -3.35 -2.69 9.70
C LYS A 32 -2.11 -3.17 8.98
N SER A 33 -2.22 -3.45 7.68
CA SER A 33 -1.06 -3.66 6.83
C SER A 33 -0.19 -2.41 6.95
N VAL A 34 0.91 -2.50 7.69
CA VAL A 34 1.92 -1.45 7.73
C VAL A 34 2.44 -1.35 6.30
N GLY A 35 2.25 -0.20 5.66
CA GLY A 35 2.74 0.02 4.30
C GLY A 35 4.27 -0.11 4.22
N MET A 36 4.80 -0.09 2.99
CA MET A 36 6.27 0.00 2.80
C MET A 36 6.84 1.15 3.64
N ALA A 37 8.00 0.91 4.24
CA ALA A 37 8.67 1.91 5.07
C ALA A 37 9.03 3.15 4.24
N ASN A 38 8.94 4.34 4.85
CA ASN A 38 9.36 5.58 4.20
C ASN A 38 10.89 5.53 3.94
N PRO A 39 11.36 5.55 2.68
CA PRO A 39 12.79 5.41 2.39
C PRO A 39 13.63 6.53 3.00
N ALA A 40 13.11 7.76 3.06
CA ALA A 40 13.80 8.86 3.72
C ALA A 40 13.91 8.67 5.24
N ALA A 41 12.88 8.11 5.88
CA ALA A 41 12.92 7.79 7.30
C ALA A 41 13.90 6.65 7.59
N VAL A 42 13.84 5.57 6.80
CA VAL A 42 14.77 4.43 6.91
C VAL A 42 16.22 4.88 6.72
N TYR A 43 16.48 5.72 5.73
CA TYR A 43 17.81 6.27 5.51
C TYR A 43 18.23 7.17 6.67
N CYS A 44 17.34 8.03 7.16
CA CYS A 44 17.63 8.85 8.33
C CYS A 44 18.01 8.01 9.55
N GLU A 45 17.26 6.94 9.87
CA GLU A 45 17.54 6.08 11.02
C GLU A 45 18.91 5.39 10.97
N GLN A 46 19.47 5.18 9.76
CA GLN A 46 20.84 4.68 9.62
C GLN A 46 21.88 5.72 10.02
N HIS A 47 21.59 7.01 9.81
CA HIS A 47 22.51 8.14 9.99
C HIS A 47 22.19 9.02 11.22
N GLY A 48 21.09 8.76 11.91
CA GLY A 48 20.47 9.68 12.87
C GLY A 48 19.20 9.12 13.51
N SER A 49 18.31 10.01 13.90
CA SER A 49 16.95 9.71 14.37
C SER A 49 15.93 10.55 13.62
N TYR A 50 14.91 9.90 13.07
CA TYR A 50 13.83 10.55 12.33
C TYR A 50 12.78 11.15 13.28
N GLU A 51 12.42 12.41 13.06
CA GLU A 51 11.38 13.11 13.81
C GLU A 51 10.06 13.09 13.03
N LEU A 52 9.09 12.32 13.53
CA LEU A 52 7.82 12.05 12.83
C LEU A 52 6.99 13.33 12.61
N ASP A 53 7.03 14.26 13.56
CA ASP A 53 6.19 15.47 13.53
C ASP A 53 6.68 16.49 12.50
N THR A 54 7.99 16.53 12.25
CA THR A 54 8.63 17.56 11.43
C THR A 54 9.21 17.04 10.12
N GLY A 55 9.35 15.71 9.99
CA GLY A 55 10.06 15.10 8.87
C GLY A 55 11.57 15.34 8.88
N GLN A 56 12.13 15.81 10.00
CA GLN A 56 13.54 16.09 10.14
C GLN A 56 14.36 14.85 10.46
N CYS A 57 15.61 14.85 10.00
CA CYS A 57 16.62 13.91 10.38
C CYS A 57 17.63 14.55 11.33
N ASN A 58 17.61 14.13 12.60
CA ASN A 58 18.61 14.55 13.58
C ASN A 58 19.85 13.67 13.43
N LEU A 59 20.94 14.21 12.90
CA LEU A 59 22.12 13.45 12.53
C LEU A 59 22.95 13.07 13.77
N LYS A 60 23.58 11.88 13.76
CA LYS A 60 24.47 11.41 14.84
C LYS A 60 25.64 12.35 15.13
N LEU A 61 26.13 13.04 14.09
CA LEU A 61 27.22 14.02 14.19
C LEU A 61 26.74 15.41 14.63
N GLY A 62 25.45 15.56 14.95
CA GLY A 62 24.80 16.83 15.25
C GLY A 62 24.19 17.49 14.02
N GLY A 63 23.28 18.42 14.26
CA GLY A 63 22.49 19.09 13.22
C GLY A 63 21.18 18.38 12.91
N SER A 64 20.27 19.10 12.25
CA SER A 64 18.98 18.64 11.77
C SER A 64 18.81 19.05 10.32
N VAL A 65 18.40 18.11 9.47
CA VAL A 65 18.18 18.33 8.02
C VAL A 65 16.83 17.77 7.60
N ASP A 66 16.25 18.25 6.50
CA ASP A 66 15.06 17.61 5.91
C ASP A 66 15.40 16.19 5.45
N ALA A 67 14.63 15.19 5.91
CA ALA A 67 14.97 13.79 5.63
C ALA A 67 14.86 13.45 4.13
N TRP A 68 13.94 14.09 3.42
CA TRP A 68 13.75 13.84 1.99
C TRP A 68 14.84 14.48 1.13
N GLU A 69 15.26 15.69 1.47
CA GLU A 69 16.42 16.34 0.88
C GLU A 69 17.69 15.53 1.16
N PHE A 70 17.89 15.10 2.41
CA PHE A 70 19.03 14.27 2.79
C PHE A 70 19.05 12.95 2.01
N TYR A 71 17.90 12.28 1.87
CA TYR A 71 17.78 11.08 1.06
C TYR A 71 18.17 11.33 -0.40
N ARG A 72 17.58 12.34 -1.07
CA ARG A 72 17.87 12.64 -2.49
C ARG A 72 19.30 13.11 -2.74
N LEU A 73 19.94 13.78 -1.79
CA LEU A 73 21.36 14.15 -1.92
C LEU A 73 22.29 12.94 -1.93
N HIS A 74 21.85 11.81 -1.39
CA HIS A 74 22.65 10.59 -1.24
C HIS A 74 22.14 9.41 -2.09
N HIS A 75 21.09 9.62 -2.88
CA HIS A 75 20.56 8.64 -3.82
C HIS A 75 20.49 9.31 -5.19
N GLU A 76 21.10 8.70 -6.20
CA GLU A 76 21.07 9.24 -7.56
C GLU A 76 19.62 9.42 -8.02
N GLU A 77 19.31 10.59 -8.59
CA GLU A 77 18.04 10.75 -9.28
C GLU A 77 18.06 9.86 -10.52
N MET A 78 17.09 8.97 -10.63
CA MET A 78 16.95 8.18 -11.84
C MET A 78 16.72 9.11 -13.04
N PRO A 79 17.47 8.94 -14.13
CA PRO A 79 17.56 9.95 -15.19
C PRO A 79 16.25 10.14 -15.97
N ASN A 80 15.38 9.13 -16.01
CA ASN A 80 14.11 9.19 -16.73
C ASN A 80 13.11 8.12 -16.25
N GLU A 81 11.90 8.13 -16.82
CA GLU A 81 10.85 7.14 -16.52
C GLU A 81 11.21 5.72 -16.94
N ALA A 82 12.02 5.56 -18.00
CA ALA A 82 12.46 4.26 -18.47
C ALA A 82 13.45 3.59 -17.50
N ALA A 83 14.36 4.35 -16.89
CA ALA A 83 15.24 3.89 -15.82
C ALA A 83 14.43 3.38 -14.62
N ARG A 84 13.44 4.18 -14.19
CA ARG A 84 12.53 3.79 -13.10
C ARG A 84 11.76 2.52 -13.41
N TYR A 85 11.29 2.39 -14.63
CA TYR A 85 10.56 1.20 -15.06
C TYR A 85 11.48 -0.03 -15.09
N CYS A 86 12.68 0.09 -15.65
CA CYS A 86 13.68 -0.97 -15.66
C CYS A 86 13.92 -1.54 -14.25
N GLU A 87 14.24 -0.68 -13.29
CA GLU A 87 14.46 -1.10 -11.90
C GLU A 87 13.21 -1.68 -11.24
N SER A 88 12.02 -1.14 -11.54
CA SER A 88 10.75 -1.67 -11.03
C SER A 88 10.46 -3.12 -11.47
N THR A 89 11.09 -3.55 -12.57
CA THR A 89 11.01 -4.93 -13.09
C THR A 89 12.15 -5.83 -12.60
N ASN A 90 12.90 -5.38 -11.60
CA ASN A 90 14.16 -5.96 -11.11
C ASN A 90 15.29 -5.98 -12.15
N GLY A 91 15.19 -5.15 -13.19
CA GLY A 91 16.28 -4.92 -14.13
C GLY A 91 17.31 -3.93 -13.57
N VAL A 92 18.46 -3.84 -14.24
CA VAL A 92 19.53 -2.89 -13.94
C VAL A 92 19.64 -1.88 -15.09
N TYR A 93 19.43 -0.60 -14.80
CA TYR A 93 19.58 0.46 -15.79
C TYR A 93 21.05 0.83 -16.01
N LYS A 94 21.46 0.96 -17.27
CA LYS A 94 22.81 1.36 -17.68
C LYS A 94 22.78 2.81 -18.14
N ASN A 95 23.12 3.73 -17.24
CA ASN A 95 23.14 5.17 -17.49
C ASN A 95 23.98 5.57 -18.72
N ASP A 96 25.06 4.86 -19.02
CA ASP A 96 25.97 5.19 -20.11
C ASP A 96 25.44 4.79 -21.51
N SER A 97 24.49 3.85 -21.58
CA SER A 97 23.96 3.31 -22.84
C SER A 97 22.44 3.44 -23.00
N ASP A 98 21.75 3.99 -22.00
CA ASP A 98 20.27 4.05 -21.94
C ASP A 98 19.61 2.66 -22.12
N GLU A 99 20.29 1.61 -21.65
CA GLU A 99 19.83 0.23 -21.73
C GLU A 99 19.31 -0.29 -20.39
N CYS A 100 18.39 -1.25 -20.46
CA CYS A 100 17.94 -2.05 -19.33
C CYS A 100 18.48 -3.48 -19.47
N GLU A 101 19.20 -3.96 -18.46
CA GLU A 101 19.56 -5.37 -18.30
C GLU A 101 18.51 -6.07 -17.43
N LEU A 102 17.74 -6.97 -18.03
CA LEU A 102 16.67 -7.71 -17.37
C LEU A 102 17.19 -8.84 -16.49
N PRO A 103 16.38 -9.39 -15.55
CA PRO A 103 16.79 -10.49 -14.68
C PRO A 103 17.23 -11.78 -15.40
N ASP A 104 16.80 -11.96 -16.66
CA ASP A 104 17.21 -13.09 -17.51
C ASP A 104 18.55 -12.85 -18.23
N GLY A 105 19.20 -11.70 -17.98
CA GLY A 105 20.45 -11.28 -18.60
C GLY A 105 20.30 -10.62 -19.97
N LYS A 106 19.07 -10.46 -20.48
CA LYS A 106 18.82 -9.76 -21.74
C LYS A 106 19.04 -8.25 -21.56
N VAL A 107 19.76 -7.64 -22.49
CA VAL A 107 19.93 -6.19 -22.56
C VAL A 107 19.06 -5.64 -23.70
N MET A 108 18.33 -4.55 -23.44
CA MET A 108 17.52 -3.87 -24.45
C MET A 108 17.43 -2.37 -24.17
N ASP A 109 17.04 -1.59 -25.18
CA ASP A 109 16.78 -0.16 -25.02
C ASP A 109 15.70 0.07 -23.96
N ALA A 110 16.01 0.87 -22.94
CA ALA A 110 15.12 1.05 -21.81
C ALA A 110 13.84 1.80 -22.19
N SER A 111 13.94 2.76 -23.12
CA SER A 111 12.79 3.55 -23.57
C SER A 111 11.84 2.71 -24.40
N GLU A 112 12.36 1.85 -25.28
CA GLU A 112 11.58 0.87 -26.03
C GLU A 112 10.87 -0.09 -25.07
N TYR A 113 11.60 -0.62 -24.09
CA TYR A 113 11.03 -1.49 -23.06
C TYR A 113 9.89 -0.81 -22.31
N PHE A 114 10.11 0.42 -21.83
CA PHE A 114 9.08 1.19 -21.14
C PHE A 114 7.86 1.47 -22.03
N ASN A 115 8.07 1.95 -23.26
CA ASN A 115 6.99 2.28 -24.17
C ASN A 115 6.15 1.06 -24.55
N ALA A 116 6.78 -0.10 -24.74
CA ALA A 116 6.09 -1.36 -25.02
C ALA A 116 5.13 -1.78 -23.89
N HIS A 117 5.47 -1.47 -22.64
CA HIS A 117 4.68 -1.86 -21.46
C HIS A 117 3.75 -0.75 -20.97
N LYS A 118 3.98 0.51 -21.34
CA LYS A 118 3.03 1.60 -21.11
C LYS A 118 1.69 1.36 -21.80
N MET A 119 1.69 0.62 -22.92
CA MET A 119 0.48 0.33 -23.71
C MET A 119 -0.33 -0.87 -23.20
N SER A 120 0.21 -1.70 -22.30
CA SER A 120 -0.47 -2.92 -21.82
C SER A 120 -1.27 -2.75 -20.53
N GLY A 121 -1.24 -1.55 -19.92
CA GLY A 121 -1.94 -1.22 -18.67
C GLY A 121 -3.18 -0.32 -18.83
N GLY A 122 -3.78 -0.26 -20.03
CA GLY A 122 -4.99 0.54 -20.32
C GLY A 122 -6.29 -0.20 -20.07
#